data_AF-A0A3M0ZZ87-F1
#
_entry.id   AF-A0A3M0ZZ87-F1
#
_cell.length_a   1.000
_cell.length_b   1.000
_cell.length_c   1.000
_cell.angle_alpha   90.00
_cell.angle_beta   90.00
_cell.angle_gamma   90.00
#
_symmetry.space_group_name_H-M   'P 1'
#
loop_
_entity.id
_entity.type
_entity.pdbx_description
1 polymer ?
#
loop_
_entity_poly.entity_id
_entity_poly.type
_entity_poly.pdbx_seq_one_letter_code
_entity_poly.pdbx_strand_id
1 'polypeptide(L)'
;MKYLIYFSSCLIFLLKNGFLLAGNLSGVTATPDDSEAGANTIYTISFTTSASGTGLPANGKIIITFPAQFDASGVVLASFSPANGGFSSVNGSGNVVTLVRDGSGTAFGPSSSVTVQIANVTNSKTTGSSFTVTVETQDNGGTNIDGPTGSANFSIIPAALGSFTITGEPGSVTAGVAFTNGITVTAKDIFGNTKTNYLGTVSWSSSDGQASLPLDYTFQGTDNGSHTFAGSGFVLKTAGGQTIT
;
A
#
# COMPACT_ATOMS: atom_id res chain seq x y z
N MET A 1 70.42 -29.39 -22.58
CA MET A 1 69.96 -28.24 -23.40
C MET A 1 68.53 -27.92 -23.01
N LYS A 2 68.29 -26.67 -22.60
CA LYS A 2 66.98 -26.13 -22.19
C LYS A 2 66.03 -26.11 -23.40
N TYR A 3 64.81 -26.63 -23.24
CA TYR A 3 63.71 -26.27 -24.13
C TYR A 3 62.77 -25.31 -23.40
N LEU A 4 62.65 -24.14 -24.02
CA LEU A 4 61.94 -22.95 -23.60
C LEU A 4 60.45 -23.14 -23.93
N ILE A 5 59.58 -23.08 -22.91
CA ILE A 5 58.12 -23.10 -23.08
C ILE A 5 57.71 -21.69 -23.54
N TYR A 6 57.21 -21.57 -24.77
CA TYR A 6 56.54 -20.35 -25.25
C TYR A 6 55.11 -20.33 -24.72
N PHE A 7 54.80 -19.40 -23.81
CA PHE A 7 53.42 -18.96 -23.58
C PHE A 7 52.99 -18.12 -24.78
N SER A 8 52.30 -18.75 -25.73
CA SER A 8 51.60 -18.00 -26.79
C SER A 8 50.40 -17.30 -26.15
N SER A 9 50.36 -15.98 -26.29
CA SER A 9 49.31 -15.11 -25.77
C SER A 9 47.94 -15.55 -26.27
N CYS A 10 47.13 -16.12 -25.39
CA CYS A 10 45.70 -16.30 -25.63
C CYS A 10 45.05 -14.92 -25.56
N LEU A 11 44.96 -14.29 -26.73
CA LEU A 11 44.14 -13.12 -26.98
C LEU A 11 42.72 -13.44 -26.52
N ILE A 12 42.30 -12.87 -25.40
CA ILE A 12 40.90 -12.89 -24.95
C ILE A 12 40.07 -12.22 -26.05
N PHE A 13 39.42 -13.04 -26.86
CA PHE A 13 38.32 -12.63 -27.72
C PHE A 13 37.09 -12.55 -26.81
N LEU A 14 36.87 -11.39 -26.19
CA LEU A 14 35.58 -11.06 -25.60
C LEU A 14 34.55 -11.08 -26.73
N LEU A 15 33.75 -12.16 -26.78
CA LEU A 15 32.51 -12.17 -27.53
C LEU A 15 31.70 -10.95 -27.08
N LYS A 16 31.45 -10.04 -28.04
CA LYS A 16 30.50 -8.91 -27.93
C LYS A 16 29.05 -9.41 -27.83
N ASN A 17 28.77 -10.30 -26.89
CA ASN A 17 27.41 -10.56 -26.42
C ASN A 17 27.33 -9.94 -25.02
N GLY A 18 27.29 -8.60 -25.02
CA GLY A 18 27.13 -7.81 -23.82
C GLY A 18 25.80 -8.14 -23.17
N PHE A 19 25.79 -9.11 -22.26
CA PHE A 19 24.86 -9.09 -21.15
C PHE A 19 25.22 -7.85 -20.34
N LEU A 20 24.62 -6.71 -20.68
CA LEU A 20 24.51 -5.61 -19.73
C LEU A 20 23.77 -6.18 -18.53
N LEU A 21 24.43 -6.23 -17.37
CA LEU A 21 23.71 -6.48 -16.12
C LEU A 21 22.67 -5.37 -15.97
N ALA A 22 21.44 -5.76 -15.62
CA ALA A 22 20.38 -4.79 -15.36
C ALA A 22 20.86 -3.79 -14.29
N GLY A 23 20.68 -2.49 -14.57
CA GLY A 23 20.97 -1.43 -13.62
C GLY A 23 19.99 -1.44 -12.45
N ASN A 24 20.24 -0.62 -11.42
CA ASN A 24 19.24 -0.35 -10.39
C ASN A 24 18.61 1.01 -10.63
N LEU A 25 17.29 1.08 -10.49
CA LEU A 25 16.59 2.36 -10.37
C LEU A 25 16.94 2.99 -9.01
N SER A 26 16.79 4.30 -8.91
CA SER A 26 16.97 5.03 -7.66
C SER A 26 15.82 6.01 -7.41
N GLY A 27 15.65 6.46 -6.17
CA GLY A 27 14.61 7.42 -5.82
C GLY A 27 13.19 6.93 -6.11
N VAL A 28 12.96 5.61 -6.06
CA VAL A 28 11.65 5.03 -6.35
C VAL A 28 10.67 5.43 -5.25
N THR A 29 9.59 6.10 -5.61
CA THR A 29 8.49 6.48 -4.71
C THR A 29 7.15 6.09 -5.30
N ALA A 30 6.19 5.83 -4.42
CA ALA A 30 4.80 5.62 -4.77
C ALA A 30 3.94 6.36 -3.75
N THR A 31 3.01 7.18 -4.23
CA THR A 31 2.13 7.98 -3.38
C THR A 31 0.73 7.96 -3.94
N PRO A 32 -0.26 7.41 -3.20
CA PRO A 32 -1.66 7.55 -3.57
C PRO A 32 -2.18 8.96 -3.25
N ASP A 33 -3.06 9.48 -4.09
CA ASP A 33 -3.80 10.72 -3.80
C ASP A 33 -4.82 10.52 -2.67
N ASP A 34 -5.50 9.36 -2.65
CA ASP A 34 -6.35 8.89 -1.55
C ASP A 34 -5.78 7.58 -0.98
N SER A 35 -5.43 7.62 0.31
CA SER A 35 -4.80 6.50 1.02
C SER A 35 -5.79 5.63 1.80
N GLU A 36 -7.10 5.87 1.70
CA GLU A 36 -8.08 5.03 2.39
C GLU A 36 -8.07 3.58 1.86
N ALA A 37 -8.31 2.62 2.76
CA ALA A 37 -8.41 1.22 2.41
C ALA A 37 -9.50 1.01 1.36
N GLY A 38 -9.19 0.25 0.30
CA GLY A 38 -10.11 -0.01 -0.80
C GLY A 38 -10.49 1.19 -1.68
N ALA A 39 -9.91 2.38 -1.47
CA ALA A 39 -10.14 3.54 -2.33
C ALA A 39 -9.63 3.27 -3.76
N ASN A 40 -10.37 3.77 -4.75
CA ASN A 40 -9.92 3.81 -6.14
C ASN A 40 -9.29 5.18 -6.40
N THR A 41 -7.98 5.21 -6.63
CA THR A 41 -7.19 6.44 -6.57
C THR A 41 -6.17 6.54 -7.71
N ILE A 42 -5.63 7.75 -7.88
CA ILE A 42 -4.40 8.00 -8.63
C ILE A 42 -3.21 7.64 -7.75
N TYR A 43 -2.21 7.01 -8.35
CA TYR A 43 -0.88 6.84 -7.80
C TYR A 43 0.14 7.65 -8.59
N THR A 44 0.92 8.46 -7.88
CA THR A 44 2.12 9.10 -8.41
C THR A 44 3.32 8.19 -8.15
N ILE A 45 3.91 7.65 -9.23
CA ILE A 45 5.10 6.80 -9.18
C ILE A 45 6.27 7.58 -9.77
N SER A 46 7.33 7.79 -8.99
CA SER A 46 8.56 8.44 -9.47
C SER A 46 9.75 7.52 -9.32
N PHE A 47 10.71 7.62 -10.23
CA PHE A 47 11.99 6.93 -10.16
C PHE A 47 13.05 7.66 -10.99
N THR A 48 14.31 7.28 -10.82
CA THR A 48 15.43 7.72 -11.65
C THR A 48 16.07 6.48 -12.28
N THR A 49 16.25 6.51 -13.61
CA THR A 49 16.92 5.43 -14.37
C THR A 49 18.34 5.22 -13.85
N SER A 50 18.88 4.02 -14.06
CA SER A 50 20.20 3.70 -13.50
C SER A 50 21.29 4.62 -14.04
N ALA A 51 22.26 4.96 -13.18
CA ALA A 51 23.45 5.71 -13.59
C ALA A 51 24.37 4.88 -14.50
N SER A 52 24.26 3.55 -14.45
CA SER A 52 24.95 2.61 -15.32
C SER A 52 23.93 1.92 -16.23
N GLY A 53 24.07 2.06 -17.55
CA GLY A 53 23.17 1.40 -18.51
C GLY A 53 22.85 2.27 -19.71
N THR A 54 21.85 1.85 -20.48
CA THR A 54 21.37 2.59 -21.66
C THR A 54 20.19 3.53 -21.36
N GLY A 55 19.63 3.43 -20.15
CA GLY A 55 18.38 4.11 -19.79
C GLY A 55 17.15 3.50 -20.50
N LEU A 56 15.99 4.16 -20.35
CA LEU A 56 14.71 3.70 -20.89
C LEU A 56 14.51 4.15 -22.35
N PRO A 57 14.49 3.24 -23.34
CA PRO A 57 14.31 3.58 -24.75
C PRO A 57 12.97 4.24 -25.06
N ALA A 58 12.88 4.91 -26.22
CA ALA A 58 11.64 5.55 -26.69
C ALA A 58 10.48 4.56 -26.92
N ASN A 59 10.79 3.28 -27.15
CA ASN A 59 9.85 2.17 -27.27
C ASN A 59 10.00 1.13 -26.14
N GLY A 60 10.66 1.52 -25.04
CA GLY A 60 10.81 0.65 -23.87
C GLY A 60 9.53 0.54 -23.06
N LYS A 61 9.58 -0.24 -21.98
CA LYS A 61 8.45 -0.46 -21.07
C LYS A 61 8.80 -0.05 -19.65
N ILE A 62 7.78 0.39 -18.92
CA ILE A 62 7.82 0.59 -17.47
C ILE A 62 6.85 -0.43 -16.88
N ILE A 63 7.34 -1.29 -15.97
CA ILE A 63 6.51 -2.24 -15.24
C ILE A 63 6.46 -1.81 -13.79
N ILE A 64 5.25 -1.70 -13.25
CA ILE A 64 4.99 -1.34 -11.85
C ILE A 64 4.20 -2.49 -11.24
N THR A 65 4.73 -3.11 -10.20
CA THR A 65 4.04 -4.18 -9.48
C THR A 65 3.68 -3.69 -8.09
N PHE A 66 2.38 -3.58 -7.84
CA PHE A 66 1.85 -3.33 -6.51
C PHE A 66 1.88 -4.61 -5.66
N PRO A 67 1.78 -4.53 -4.32
CA PRO A 67 1.54 -5.70 -3.49
C PRO A 67 0.26 -6.44 -3.93
N ALA A 68 0.21 -7.76 -3.72
CA ALA A 68 -0.90 -8.59 -4.19
C ALA A 68 -2.29 -8.24 -3.63
N GLN A 69 -2.36 -7.42 -2.56
CA GLN A 69 -3.64 -6.94 -2.02
C GLN A 69 -4.25 -5.77 -2.80
N PHE A 70 -3.51 -5.17 -3.72
CA PHE A 70 -3.96 -4.07 -4.57
C PHE A 70 -4.50 -4.61 -5.89
N ASP A 71 -5.41 -3.86 -6.51
CA ASP A 71 -5.91 -4.16 -7.85
C ASP A 71 -5.61 -2.99 -8.78
N ALA A 72 -4.82 -3.27 -9.81
CA ALA A 72 -4.39 -2.33 -10.83
C ALA A 72 -4.89 -2.77 -12.22
N SER A 73 -5.91 -3.63 -12.31
CA SER A 73 -6.43 -4.15 -13.59
C SER A 73 -7.14 -3.09 -14.45
N GLY A 74 -7.77 -2.09 -13.82
CA GLY A 74 -8.55 -1.03 -14.50
C GLY A 74 -7.78 0.26 -14.80
N VAL A 75 -6.44 0.24 -14.73
CA VAL A 75 -5.62 1.45 -14.75
C VAL A 75 -5.66 2.19 -16.08
N VAL A 76 -5.57 3.52 -15.97
CA VAL A 76 -5.34 4.42 -17.10
C VAL A 76 -4.24 5.42 -16.75
N LEU A 77 -3.55 5.97 -17.75
CA LEU A 77 -2.56 7.01 -17.51
C LEU A 77 -3.26 8.35 -17.26
N ALA A 78 -2.93 8.97 -16.13
CA ALA A 78 -3.39 10.31 -15.79
C ALA A 78 -2.40 11.38 -16.27
N SER A 79 -1.10 11.18 -16.02
CA SER A 79 -0.06 12.11 -16.49
C SER A 79 1.32 11.44 -16.58
N PHE A 80 2.22 12.09 -17.31
CA PHE A 80 3.60 11.64 -17.50
C PHE A 80 4.56 12.84 -17.54
N SER A 81 5.65 12.75 -16.78
CA SER A 81 6.64 13.81 -16.67
C SER A 81 8.08 13.26 -16.60
N PRO A 82 9.06 13.93 -17.22
CA PRO A 82 8.87 15.05 -18.16
C PRO A 82 8.19 14.56 -19.43
N ALA A 83 7.40 15.43 -20.07
CA ALA A 83 6.68 15.10 -21.30
C ALA A 83 7.68 14.85 -22.45
N ASN A 84 8.05 13.59 -22.67
CA ASN A 84 9.02 13.16 -23.66
C ASN A 84 8.48 11.95 -24.44
N GLY A 85 7.65 12.23 -25.44
CA GLY A 85 6.86 11.21 -26.14
C GLY A 85 5.62 10.77 -25.36
N GLY A 86 5.06 9.61 -25.72
CA GLY A 86 3.84 9.06 -25.12
C GLY A 86 3.89 7.55 -24.91
N PHE A 87 2.70 6.98 -24.70
CA PHE A 87 2.50 5.55 -24.48
C PHE A 87 1.55 4.97 -25.53
N SER A 88 1.95 3.85 -26.14
CA SER A 88 1.12 3.10 -27.08
C SER A 88 0.12 2.19 -26.36
N SER A 89 0.45 1.79 -25.13
CA SER A 89 -0.46 1.05 -24.26
C SER A 89 -0.17 1.29 -22.79
N VAL A 90 -1.23 1.30 -21.98
CA VAL A 90 -1.20 1.33 -20.53
C VAL A 90 -2.15 0.21 -20.09
N ASN A 91 -1.59 -0.89 -19.58
CA ASN A 91 -2.36 -2.10 -19.32
C ASN A 91 -2.17 -2.55 -17.87
N GLY A 92 -3.29 -2.83 -17.21
CA GLY A 92 -3.37 -3.43 -15.89
C GLY A 92 -3.71 -4.91 -15.95
N SER A 93 -2.96 -5.74 -15.23
CA SER A 93 -3.26 -7.16 -15.05
C SER A 93 -3.07 -7.54 -13.59
N GLY A 94 -4.18 -7.68 -12.86
CA GLY A 94 -4.14 -7.87 -11.40
C GLY A 94 -3.41 -6.69 -10.74
N ASN A 95 -2.34 -6.96 -10.01
CA ASN A 95 -1.53 -5.97 -9.32
C ASN A 95 -0.36 -5.42 -10.16
N VAL A 96 -0.25 -5.78 -11.44
CA VAL A 96 0.85 -5.36 -12.33
C VAL A 96 0.34 -4.36 -13.37
N VAL A 97 1.07 -3.26 -13.54
CA VAL A 97 0.84 -2.27 -14.59
C VAL A 97 2.01 -2.31 -15.57
N THR A 98 1.71 -2.40 -16.85
CA THR A 98 2.68 -2.32 -17.95
C THR A 98 2.37 -1.10 -18.79
N LEU A 99 3.31 -0.15 -18.84
CA LEU A 99 3.27 0.99 -19.74
C LEU A 99 4.28 0.76 -20.87
N VAL A 100 3.83 0.77 -22.12
CA VAL A 100 4.68 0.62 -23.30
C VAL A 100 4.80 1.98 -23.98
N ARG A 101 6.02 2.52 -24.03
CA ARG A 101 6.24 3.80 -24.72
C ARG A 101 5.98 3.65 -26.22
N ASP A 102 5.54 4.72 -26.86
CA ASP A 102 5.06 4.70 -28.25
C ASP A 102 6.15 4.81 -29.33
N GLY A 103 7.42 4.95 -28.94
CA GLY A 103 8.53 5.16 -29.87
C GLY A 103 8.76 6.63 -30.22
N SER A 104 7.89 7.55 -29.80
CA SER A 104 8.06 8.99 -30.00
C SER A 104 8.93 9.61 -28.89
N GLY A 105 9.40 10.84 -29.13
CA GLY A 105 10.34 11.51 -28.24
C GLY A 105 11.74 10.88 -28.26
N THR A 106 12.51 11.13 -27.20
CA THR A 106 13.85 10.57 -27.04
C THR A 106 13.87 9.47 -25.97
N ALA A 107 14.95 8.68 -25.95
CA ALA A 107 15.22 7.80 -24.83
C ALA A 107 15.49 8.63 -23.56
N PHE A 108 15.00 8.16 -22.42
CA PHE A 108 15.47 8.65 -21.13
C PHE A 108 16.84 8.03 -20.88
N GLY A 109 17.90 8.84 -20.89
CA GLY A 109 19.25 8.37 -20.67
C GLY A 109 19.49 7.91 -19.23
N PRO A 110 20.74 7.52 -18.89
CA PRO A 110 21.14 7.25 -17.51
C PRO A 110 20.84 8.43 -16.57
N SER A 111 20.53 8.13 -15.31
CA SER A 111 20.23 9.14 -14.28
C SER A 111 19.10 10.13 -14.63
N SER A 112 18.15 9.71 -15.46
CA SER A 112 16.98 10.53 -15.83
C SER A 112 15.83 10.27 -14.88
N SER A 113 15.23 11.34 -14.34
CA SER A 113 14.03 11.24 -13.51
C SER A 113 12.78 11.08 -14.37
N VAL A 114 11.90 10.18 -13.94
CA VAL A 114 10.64 9.84 -14.59
C VAL A 114 9.54 9.78 -13.53
N THR A 115 8.40 10.41 -13.82
CA THR A 115 7.19 10.35 -13.00
C THR A 115 6.01 9.97 -13.88
N VAL A 116 5.26 8.94 -13.47
CA VAL A 116 3.98 8.55 -14.07
C VAL A 116 2.88 8.68 -13.02
N GLN A 117 1.74 9.22 -13.41
CA GLN A 117 0.52 9.13 -12.62
C GLN A 117 -0.42 8.13 -13.28
N ILE A 118 -0.80 7.10 -12.53
CA ILE A 118 -1.72 6.05 -12.98
C ILE A 118 -3.01 6.14 -12.15
N ALA A 119 -4.13 6.34 -12.82
CA ALA A 119 -5.44 6.38 -12.20
C ALA A 119 -6.04 4.98 -12.10
N ASN A 120 -7.12 4.87 -11.32
CA ASN A 120 -7.94 3.68 -11.14
C ASN A 120 -7.23 2.49 -10.48
N VAL A 121 -6.20 2.76 -9.68
CA VAL A 121 -5.63 1.72 -8.80
C VAL A 121 -6.53 1.61 -7.57
N THR A 122 -6.95 0.40 -7.24
CA THR A 122 -7.70 0.13 -6.01
C THR A 122 -6.74 -0.28 -4.90
N ASN A 123 -6.77 0.49 -3.80
CA ASN A 123 -5.95 0.25 -2.63
C ASN A 123 -6.24 -1.10 -1.97
N SER A 124 -5.27 -1.61 -1.22
CA SER A 124 -5.50 -2.71 -0.29
C SER A 124 -6.70 -2.44 0.60
N LYS A 125 -7.55 -3.44 0.82
CA LYS A 125 -8.63 -3.39 1.82
C LYS A 125 -8.13 -3.54 3.25
N THR A 126 -6.85 -3.90 3.43
CA THR A 126 -6.19 -3.95 4.73
C THR A 126 -5.29 -2.73 4.93
N THR A 127 -5.31 -2.18 6.14
CA THR A 127 -4.48 -1.03 6.53
C THR A 127 -3.04 -1.43 6.81
N GLY A 128 -2.11 -0.49 6.66
CA GLY A 128 -0.69 -0.71 6.98
C GLY A 128 0.18 0.46 6.56
N SER A 129 1.40 0.54 7.10
CA SER A 129 2.35 1.64 6.85
C SER A 129 3.64 1.22 6.14
N SER A 130 3.68 -0.01 5.63
CA SER A 130 4.89 -0.64 5.06
C SER A 130 4.64 -1.20 3.67
N PHE A 131 3.67 -0.66 2.93
CA PHE A 131 3.47 -1.05 1.55
C PHE A 131 4.56 -0.44 0.68
N THR A 132 5.01 -1.21 -0.31
CA THR A 132 5.96 -0.79 -1.34
C THR A 132 5.47 -1.27 -2.70
N VAL A 133 5.75 -0.52 -3.75
CA VAL A 133 5.64 -1.03 -5.13
C VAL A 133 7.03 -1.41 -5.62
N THR A 134 7.13 -2.34 -6.56
CA THR A 134 8.37 -2.56 -7.31
C THR A 134 8.24 -1.96 -8.70
N VAL A 135 9.32 -1.33 -9.17
CA VAL A 135 9.41 -0.76 -10.52
C VAL A 135 10.58 -1.40 -11.25
N GLU A 136 10.38 -1.73 -12.52
CA GLU A 136 11.42 -2.11 -13.46
C GLU A 136 11.19 -1.43 -14.80
N THR A 137 12.28 -1.25 -15.56
CA THR A 137 12.20 -0.83 -16.96
C THR A 137 12.70 -1.96 -17.85
N GLN A 138 12.09 -2.08 -19.02
CA GLN A 138 12.45 -3.11 -20.01
C GLN A 138 12.68 -2.49 -21.38
N ASP A 139 13.42 -3.19 -22.23
CA ASP A 139 13.45 -2.91 -23.65
C ASP A 139 12.11 -3.27 -24.32
N ASN A 140 11.99 -3.00 -25.62
CA ASN A 140 10.80 -3.34 -26.38
C ASN A 140 10.54 -4.87 -26.41
N GLY A 141 11.60 -5.68 -26.39
CA GLY A 141 11.55 -7.14 -26.37
C GLY A 141 11.12 -7.74 -25.02
N GLY A 142 11.07 -6.93 -23.96
CA GLY A 142 10.75 -7.37 -22.60
C GLY A 142 11.96 -7.81 -21.77
N THR A 143 13.17 -7.50 -22.21
CA THR A 143 14.38 -7.73 -21.41
C THR A 143 14.52 -6.61 -20.39
N ASN A 144 14.73 -6.95 -19.11
CA ASN A 144 14.96 -5.96 -18.06
C ASN A 144 16.22 -5.11 -18.34
N ILE A 145 16.06 -3.79 -18.26
CA ILE A 145 17.13 -2.80 -18.37
C ILE A 145 17.54 -2.34 -16.98
N ASP A 146 16.58 -1.90 -16.16
CA ASP A 146 16.80 -1.49 -14.78
C ASP A 146 15.78 -2.13 -13.84
N GLY A 147 16.19 -2.47 -12.62
CA GLY A 147 15.34 -3.05 -11.59
C GLY A 147 15.19 -4.59 -11.70
N PRO A 148 14.29 -5.18 -10.89
CA PRO A 148 13.26 -4.52 -10.08
C PRO A 148 13.82 -3.76 -8.87
N THR A 149 13.22 -2.63 -8.53
CA THR A 149 13.58 -1.81 -7.36
C THR A 149 12.34 -1.42 -6.58
N GLY A 150 12.36 -1.65 -5.26
CA GLY A 150 11.26 -1.29 -4.37
C GLY A 150 11.20 0.22 -4.10
N SER A 151 9.99 0.74 -3.95
CA SER A 151 9.76 2.11 -3.52
C SER A 151 10.07 2.33 -2.05
N ALA A 152 10.14 3.61 -1.64
CA ALA A 152 9.90 3.98 -0.24
C ALA A 152 8.53 3.46 0.25
N ASN A 153 8.41 3.27 1.56
CA ASN A 153 7.17 2.83 2.19
C ASN A 153 6.08 3.91 2.03
N PHE A 154 4.85 3.47 1.79
CA PHE A 154 3.65 4.30 1.91
C PHE A 154 2.59 3.62 2.78
N SER A 155 1.61 4.39 3.23
CA SER A 155 0.54 3.94 4.11
C SER A 155 -0.80 3.83 3.40
N ILE A 156 -1.59 2.84 3.81
CA ILE A 156 -3.03 2.76 3.60
C ILE A 156 -3.70 2.89 4.97
N ILE A 157 -4.59 3.88 5.10
CA ILE A 157 -5.30 4.22 6.33
C ILE A 157 -6.70 3.57 6.35
N PRO A 158 -7.34 3.44 7.53
CA PRO A 158 -8.68 2.86 7.60
C PRO A 158 -9.71 3.69 6.82
N ALA A 159 -10.64 3.00 6.18
CA ALA A 159 -11.74 3.61 5.42
C ALA A 159 -12.81 4.23 6.34
N ALA A 160 -13.95 4.62 5.76
CA ALA A 160 -15.14 5.05 6.51
C ALA A 160 -15.54 4.08 7.63
N LEU A 161 -16.08 4.61 8.74
CA LEU A 161 -16.58 3.80 9.86
C LEU A 161 -17.67 2.84 9.36
N GLY A 162 -17.53 1.56 9.66
CA GLY A 162 -18.51 0.52 9.35
C GLY A 162 -19.29 0.04 10.56
N SER A 163 -18.61 -0.20 11.69
CA SER A 163 -19.23 -0.73 12.91
C SER A 163 -18.41 -0.44 14.16
N PHE A 164 -18.99 -0.76 15.31
CA PHE A 164 -18.26 -0.88 16.58
C PHE A 164 -18.29 -2.33 17.03
N THR A 165 -17.21 -2.78 17.63
CA THR A 165 -17.16 -4.05 18.37
C THR A 165 -16.99 -3.77 19.85
N ILE A 166 -17.80 -4.42 20.67
CA ILE A 166 -17.71 -4.35 22.13
C ILE A 166 -17.12 -5.68 22.62
N THR A 167 -16.20 -5.61 23.58
CA THR A 167 -15.57 -6.78 24.21
C THR A 167 -15.35 -6.53 25.70
N GLY A 168 -15.20 -7.61 26.48
CA GLY A 168 -14.95 -7.56 27.92
C GLY A 168 -16.21 -7.70 28.77
N GLU A 169 -17.38 -7.83 28.16
CA GLU A 169 -18.65 -8.06 28.85
C GLU A 169 -18.61 -9.35 29.68
N PRO A 170 -19.12 -9.33 30.92
CA PRO A 170 -19.20 -10.55 31.73
C PRO A 170 -20.24 -11.50 31.13
N GLY A 171 -19.94 -12.81 31.13
CA GLY A 171 -20.91 -13.84 30.70
C GLY A 171 -22.16 -13.90 31.60
N SER A 172 -22.04 -13.46 32.86
CA SER A 172 -23.17 -13.24 33.77
C SER A 172 -22.76 -12.26 34.87
N VAL A 173 -23.69 -11.43 35.33
CA VAL A 173 -23.54 -10.58 36.52
C VAL A 173 -24.82 -10.65 37.36
N THR A 174 -24.70 -10.49 38.68
CA THR A 174 -25.87 -10.34 39.54
C THR A 174 -26.56 -9.01 39.26
N ALA A 175 -27.89 -9.02 39.08
CA ALA A 175 -28.65 -7.80 38.86
C ALA A 175 -28.39 -6.76 39.96
N GLY A 176 -28.15 -5.51 39.56
CA GLY A 176 -27.80 -4.39 40.44
C GLY A 176 -26.32 -4.29 40.81
N VAL A 177 -25.49 -5.27 40.43
CA VAL A 177 -24.04 -5.26 40.65
C VAL A 177 -23.33 -4.74 39.40
N ALA A 178 -22.34 -3.87 39.60
CA ALA A 178 -21.56 -3.32 38.50
C ALA A 178 -20.64 -4.37 37.86
N PHE A 179 -20.29 -4.16 36.59
CA PHE A 179 -19.30 -5.01 35.94
C PHE A 179 -17.93 -4.82 36.59
N THR A 180 -17.17 -5.91 36.68
CA THR A 180 -15.81 -5.89 37.23
C THR A 180 -14.74 -5.72 36.14
N ASN A 181 -15.05 -6.12 34.91
CA ASN A 181 -14.13 -6.08 33.78
C ASN A 181 -14.27 -4.76 33.03
N GLY A 182 -13.17 -4.24 32.48
CA GLY A 182 -13.22 -3.12 31.55
C GLY A 182 -13.93 -3.53 30.25
N ILE A 183 -14.78 -2.64 29.74
CA ILE A 183 -15.51 -2.83 28.49
C ILE A 183 -14.79 -2.05 27.40
N THR A 184 -14.30 -2.76 26.38
CA THR A 184 -13.54 -2.15 25.28
C THR A 184 -14.42 -2.01 24.05
N VAL A 185 -14.52 -0.77 23.56
CA VAL A 185 -15.15 -0.44 22.28
C VAL A 185 -14.06 -0.18 21.26
N THR A 186 -14.10 -0.91 20.15
CA THR A 186 -13.20 -0.70 19.00
C THR A 186 -14.01 -0.26 17.80
N ALA A 187 -13.66 0.89 17.23
CA ALA A 187 -14.20 1.37 15.96
C ALA A 187 -13.62 0.54 14.81
N LYS A 188 -14.48 0.03 13.92
CA LYS A 188 -14.09 -0.72 12.74
C LYS A 188 -14.52 0.01 11.48
N ASP A 189 -13.66 0.02 10.46
CA ASP A 189 -14.04 0.51 9.14
C ASP A 189 -14.94 -0.49 8.39
N ILE A 190 -15.43 -0.10 7.21
CA ILE A 190 -16.29 -0.95 6.35
C ILE A 190 -15.63 -2.27 5.90
N PHE A 191 -14.31 -2.41 6.05
CA PHE A 191 -13.55 -3.62 5.74
C PHE A 191 -13.15 -4.42 6.98
N GLY A 192 -13.52 -3.97 8.18
CA GLY A 192 -13.21 -4.61 9.45
C GLY A 192 -11.84 -4.25 10.04
N ASN A 193 -11.11 -3.30 9.45
CA ASN A 193 -9.88 -2.78 10.05
C ASN A 193 -10.23 -1.92 11.27
N THR A 194 -9.34 -1.83 12.25
CA THR A 194 -9.52 -0.84 13.32
C THR A 194 -9.42 0.56 12.73
N LYS A 195 -10.47 1.37 12.90
CA LYS A 195 -10.51 2.76 12.46
C LYS A 195 -9.72 3.63 13.44
N THR A 196 -8.40 3.57 13.31
CA THR A 196 -7.44 4.22 14.19
C THR A 196 -7.59 5.74 14.29
N ASN A 197 -8.14 6.36 13.24
CA ASN A 197 -8.42 7.79 13.16
C ASN A 197 -9.86 8.17 13.54
N TYR A 198 -10.61 7.30 14.22
CA TYR A 198 -11.95 7.62 14.70
C TYR A 198 -11.87 8.64 15.85
N LEU A 199 -12.53 9.80 15.68
CA LEU A 199 -12.62 10.89 16.65
C LEU A 199 -14.08 11.25 16.99
N GLY A 200 -15.02 10.38 16.63
CA GLY A 200 -16.44 10.60 16.87
C GLY A 200 -16.85 10.26 18.29
N THR A 201 -18.07 10.66 18.65
CA THR A 201 -18.68 10.34 19.94
C THR A 201 -19.43 9.03 19.86
N VAL A 202 -19.28 8.18 20.87
CA VAL A 202 -20.12 7.00 21.09
C VAL A 202 -21.04 7.24 22.27
N SER A 203 -22.24 6.68 22.19
CA SER A 203 -23.26 6.70 23.22
C SER A 203 -23.70 5.28 23.52
N TRP A 204 -24.14 5.02 24.75
CA TRP A 204 -24.53 3.69 25.21
C TRP A 204 -26.05 3.52 25.24
N SER A 205 -26.48 2.29 24.98
CA SER A 205 -27.87 1.85 25.14
C SER A 205 -27.93 0.47 25.75
N SER A 206 -29.08 0.10 26.32
CA SER A 206 -29.30 -1.24 26.88
C SER A 206 -30.75 -1.69 26.70
N SER A 207 -30.95 -3.01 26.57
CA SER A 207 -32.28 -3.61 26.68
C SER A 207 -32.83 -3.62 28.10
N ASP A 208 -32.00 -3.35 29.11
CA ASP A 208 -32.47 -3.12 30.49
C ASP A 208 -32.88 -1.66 30.66
N GLY A 209 -34.19 -1.40 30.70
CA GLY A 209 -34.74 -0.06 30.88
C GLY A 209 -34.38 0.62 32.21
N GLN A 210 -33.75 -0.10 33.14
CA GLN A 210 -33.29 0.43 34.43
C GLN A 210 -31.76 0.50 34.54
N ALA A 211 -31.03 0.23 33.45
CA ALA A 211 -29.58 0.24 33.44
C ALA A 211 -28.99 1.59 33.86
N SER A 212 -27.82 1.54 34.49
CA SER A 212 -26.93 2.69 34.61
C SER A 212 -25.72 2.42 33.71
N LEU A 213 -25.50 3.30 32.74
CA LEU A 213 -24.45 3.18 31.73
C LEU A 213 -23.50 4.40 31.82
N PRO A 214 -22.29 4.31 31.25
CA PRO A 214 -21.38 5.45 31.19
C PRO A 214 -21.97 6.62 30.39
N LEU A 215 -21.39 7.81 30.59
CA LEU A 215 -21.66 8.96 29.74
C LEU A 215 -21.12 8.73 28.32
N ASP A 216 -21.67 9.50 27.38
CA ASP A 216 -21.15 9.59 26.01
C ASP A 216 -19.66 9.95 26.00
N TYR A 217 -18.92 9.33 25.09
CA TYR A 217 -17.48 9.49 25.01
C TYR A 217 -17.01 9.83 23.61
N THR A 218 -16.28 10.93 23.49
CA THR A 218 -15.62 11.33 22.25
C THR A 218 -14.22 10.74 22.18
N PHE A 219 -13.98 9.88 21.20
CA PHE A 219 -12.68 9.28 20.97
C PHE A 219 -11.61 10.34 20.71
N GLN A 220 -10.42 10.09 21.22
CA GLN A 220 -9.23 10.90 21.06
C GLN A 220 -8.24 10.20 20.13
N GLY A 221 -7.33 10.96 19.52
CA GLY A 221 -6.29 10.38 18.66
C GLY A 221 -5.41 9.35 19.38
N THR A 222 -5.27 9.47 20.71
CA THR A 222 -4.55 8.53 21.55
C THR A 222 -5.26 7.19 21.76
N ASP A 223 -6.58 7.12 21.54
CA ASP A 223 -7.32 5.85 21.62
C ASP A 223 -6.98 4.93 20.44
N ASN A 224 -6.46 5.48 19.33
CA ASN A 224 -6.11 4.71 18.14
C ASN A 224 -7.26 3.80 17.69
N GLY A 225 -8.50 4.32 17.74
CA GLY A 225 -9.72 3.60 17.38
C GLY A 225 -10.22 2.58 18.41
N SER A 226 -9.63 2.51 19.61
CA SER A 226 -10.06 1.60 20.66
C SER A 226 -10.01 2.23 22.05
N HIS A 227 -11.13 2.26 22.76
CA HIS A 227 -11.21 2.83 24.11
C HIS A 227 -11.78 1.81 25.11
N THR A 228 -11.20 1.75 26.30
CA THR A 228 -11.66 0.88 27.39
C THR A 228 -12.34 1.70 28.49
N PHE A 229 -13.63 1.47 28.64
CA PHE A 229 -14.47 2.03 29.68
C PHE A 229 -14.35 1.22 30.97
N ALA A 230 -14.37 1.90 32.11
CA ALA A 230 -14.37 1.22 33.40
C ALA A 230 -15.66 0.41 33.59
N GLY A 231 -15.53 -0.87 33.94
CA GLY A 231 -16.68 -1.76 34.18
C GLY A 231 -17.64 -1.25 35.25
N SER A 232 -17.12 -0.50 36.23
CA SER A 232 -17.93 0.13 37.28
C SER A 232 -18.97 1.12 36.75
N GLY A 233 -18.83 1.59 35.51
CA GLY A 233 -19.82 2.44 34.84
C GLY A 233 -21.04 1.68 34.28
N PHE A 234 -21.03 0.35 34.30
CA PHE A 234 -22.10 -0.49 33.75
C PHE A 234 -22.79 -1.26 34.88
N VAL A 235 -24.09 -1.00 35.06
CA VAL A 235 -24.94 -1.69 36.03
C VAL A 235 -26.26 -2.07 35.36
N LEU A 236 -26.52 -3.37 35.22
CA LEU A 236 -27.80 -3.90 34.76
C LEU A 236 -28.62 -4.30 35.99
N LYS A 237 -29.84 -3.77 36.14
CA LYS A 237 -30.70 -3.89 37.32
C LYS A 237 -31.82 -4.92 37.16
N THR A 238 -32.11 -5.36 35.94
CA THR A 238 -33.15 -6.35 35.67
C THR A 238 -32.52 -7.74 35.47
N ALA A 239 -33.04 -8.75 36.17
CA ALA A 239 -32.59 -10.14 36.00
C ALA A 239 -33.08 -10.72 34.66
N GLY A 240 -32.25 -11.54 34.02
CA GLY A 240 -32.53 -12.12 32.70
C GLY A 240 -31.43 -11.82 31.69
N GLY A 241 -31.65 -12.24 30.44
CA GLY A 241 -30.74 -11.93 29.34
C GLY A 241 -30.87 -10.46 28.93
N GLN A 242 -29.83 -9.67 29.18
CA GLN A 242 -29.77 -8.25 28.85
C GLN A 242 -28.62 -7.96 27.88
N THR A 243 -28.75 -6.89 27.10
CA THR A 243 -27.75 -6.46 26.11
C THR A 243 -27.34 -5.01 26.35
N ILE A 244 -26.11 -4.68 25.95
CA ILE A 244 -25.61 -3.31 25.81
C ILE A 244 -25.16 -3.12 24.36
N THR A 245 -25.37 -1.93 23.82
CA THR A 245 -24.98 -1.54 22.45
C THR A 245 -24.51 -0.11 22.39
#